data_AF-A0A2I4DES0-F1
#
_entry.id   AF-A0A2I4DES0-F1
#
_cell.length_a   1.000
_cell.length_b   1.000
_cell.length_c   1.000
_cell.angle_alpha   90.00
_cell.angle_beta   90.00
_cell.angle_gamma   90.00
#
_symmetry.space_group_name_H-M   'P 1'
#
loop_
_entity.id
_entity.type
_entity.pdbx_description
1 polymer ?
#
loop_
_entity_poly.entity_id
_entity_poly.type
_entity_poly.pdbx_seq_one_letter_code
_entity_poly.pdbx_strand_id
1 'polypeptide(L)'
;MFLWRACHKSLPTNLNLSKRKITESNLCPVCKREPESVIHALWSCVAVQDVWGICSRKLQKMKVRFHSFKDLLSHLESEVSEGDFEVFATTVYLVWKRRNELVFEKKFENLSKLIYNSYQKLRDFKDANASCPSRHSDRPQAAEWTPPQVNGFKANWDATIDRSMCKIGIGVVVRNWEGKLIATMRSQRTLFPEAKLAEALAALKAVILCKHLQLQNLILEGDTLNVVQDINAERRD
;
A
#
# COMPACT_ATOMS: atom_id res chain seq x y z
N MET A 1 0.07 2.90 -0.52
CA MET A 1 -0.47 1.72 0.22
C MET A 1 -1.71 2.02 1.08
N PHE A 2 -1.87 3.21 1.68
CA PHE A 2 -3.00 3.52 2.59
C PHE A 2 -4.40 3.40 1.95
N LEU A 3 -4.67 4.07 0.82
CA LEU A 3 -5.98 4.05 0.17
C LEU A 3 -6.42 2.63 -0.21
N TRP A 4 -5.49 1.82 -0.72
CA TRP A 4 -5.73 0.40 -0.99
C TRP A 4 -6.20 -0.34 0.27
N ARG A 5 -5.53 -0.13 1.40
CA ARG A 5 -5.93 -0.76 2.68
C ARG A 5 -7.33 -0.33 3.12
N ALA A 6 -7.69 0.93 2.89
CA ALA A 6 -9.02 1.46 3.17
C ALA A 6 -10.09 0.81 2.26
N CYS A 7 -9.84 0.71 0.96
CA CYS A 7 -10.73 0.04 0.00
C CYS A 7 -11.00 -1.43 0.36
N HIS A 8 -9.97 -2.14 0.81
CA HIS A 8 -10.06 -3.55 1.20
C HIS A 8 -10.52 -3.78 2.65
N LYS A 9 -11.02 -2.74 3.34
CA LYS A 9 -11.49 -2.81 4.74
C LYS A 9 -10.45 -3.43 5.69
N SER A 10 -9.15 -3.21 5.42
CA SER A 10 -8.04 -3.79 6.17
C SER A 10 -7.46 -2.85 7.24
N LEU A 11 -8.05 -1.67 7.41
CA LEU A 11 -7.70 -0.77 8.51
C LEU A 11 -8.25 -1.31 9.85
N PRO A 12 -7.49 -1.18 10.95
CA PRO A 12 -7.91 -1.61 12.29
C PRO A 12 -8.93 -0.63 12.91
N THR A 13 -10.09 -0.48 12.28
CA THR A 13 -11.20 0.27 12.86
C THR A 13 -11.88 -0.53 13.97
N ASN A 14 -12.56 0.12 14.91
CA ASN A 14 -13.21 -0.56 16.03
C ASN A 14 -14.28 -1.55 15.57
N LEU A 15 -14.98 -1.29 14.46
CA LEU A 15 -15.89 -2.29 13.87
C LEU A 15 -15.15 -3.55 13.42
N ASN A 16 -13.98 -3.41 12.79
CA ASN A 16 -13.17 -4.55 12.36
C ASN A 16 -12.51 -5.28 13.52
N LEU A 17 -12.04 -4.54 14.53
CA LEU A 17 -11.43 -5.11 15.73
C LEU A 17 -12.46 -5.85 16.59
N SER A 18 -13.67 -5.31 16.72
CA SER A 18 -14.78 -5.94 17.45
C SER A 18 -15.20 -7.24 16.77
N LYS A 19 -15.30 -7.27 15.43
CA LYS A 19 -15.54 -8.53 14.67
C LYS A 19 -14.48 -9.60 14.91
N ARG A 20 -13.25 -9.19 15.25
CA ARG A 20 -12.13 -10.09 15.58
C ARG A 20 -12.01 -10.36 17.09
N LYS A 21 -12.97 -9.89 17.90
CA LYS A 21 -12.96 -10.01 19.36
C LYS A 21 -11.73 -9.38 20.03
N ILE A 22 -11.17 -8.33 19.43
CA ILE A 22 -10.02 -7.58 19.97
C ILE A 22 -10.47 -6.43 20.87
N THR A 23 -11.65 -5.86 20.62
CA THR A 23 -12.26 -4.80 21.45
C THR A 23 -13.75 -5.06 21.65
N GLU A 24 -14.27 -4.64 22.79
CA GLU A 24 -15.69 -4.78 23.13
C GLU A 24 -16.56 -3.73 22.43
N SER A 25 -16.05 -2.49 22.32
CA SER A 25 -16.77 -1.40 21.68
C SER A 25 -16.46 -1.30 20.19
N ASN A 26 -17.49 -1.29 19.36
CA ASN A 26 -17.37 -1.02 17.93
C ASN A 26 -17.50 0.48 17.58
N LEU A 27 -17.72 1.36 18.55
CA LEU A 27 -18.03 2.78 18.32
C LEU A 27 -16.82 3.55 17.83
N CYS A 28 -17.08 4.55 16.98
CA CYS A 28 -16.08 5.51 16.51
C CYS A 28 -15.43 6.24 17.69
N PRO A 29 -14.09 6.20 17.83
CA PRO A 29 -13.41 6.85 18.94
C PRO A 29 -13.46 8.37 18.86
N VAL A 30 -13.78 8.94 17.69
CA VAL A 30 -13.87 10.38 17.47
C VAL A 30 -15.28 10.89 17.79
N CYS A 31 -16.33 10.38 17.15
CA CYS A 31 -17.68 10.89 17.35
C CYS A 31 -18.46 10.20 18.47
N LYS A 32 -18.07 8.98 18.86
CA LYS A 32 -18.74 8.13 19.88
C LYS A 32 -20.22 7.80 19.60
N ARG A 33 -20.71 8.02 18.37
CA ARG A 33 -22.14 7.88 18.01
C ARG A 33 -22.46 6.66 17.17
N GLU A 34 -21.62 6.34 16.19
CA GLU A 34 -21.86 5.24 15.24
C GLU A 34 -20.72 4.22 15.26
N PRO A 35 -20.97 2.98 14.79
CA PRO A 35 -19.92 2.00 14.61
C PRO A 35 -18.82 2.48 13.64
N GLU A 36 -17.56 2.28 14.03
CA GLU A 36 -16.40 2.74 13.28
C GLU A 36 -16.12 1.84 12.06
N SER A 37 -16.91 1.98 11.01
CA SER A 37 -16.54 1.44 9.70
C SER A 37 -15.43 2.29 9.05
N VAL A 38 -14.75 1.76 8.04
CA VAL A 38 -13.74 2.54 7.29
C VAL A 38 -14.34 3.79 6.64
N ILE A 39 -15.51 3.64 6.01
CA ILE A 39 -16.20 4.78 5.38
C ILE A 39 -16.64 5.81 6.42
N HIS A 40 -17.09 5.37 7.60
CA HIS A 40 -17.43 6.30 8.69
C HIS A 40 -16.19 7.03 9.19
N ALA A 41 -15.14 6.30 9.54
CA ALA A 41 -13.91 6.87 10.10
C ALA A 41 -13.22 7.88 9.17
N LEU A 42 -13.32 7.68 7.85
CA LEU A 42 -12.59 8.48 6.87
C LEU A 42 -13.44 9.47 6.09
N TRP A 43 -14.77 9.33 6.07
CA TRP A 43 -15.64 10.19 5.27
C TRP A 43 -16.88 10.64 6.04
N SER A 44 -17.79 9.72 6.39
CA SER A 44 -19.15 10.10 6.82
C SER A 44 -19.28 10.50 8.29
N CYS A 45 -18.22 10.37 9.09
CA CYS A 45 -18.22 10.86 10.47
C CYS A 45 -18.42 12.38 10.50
N VAL A 46 -19.34 12.84 11.35
CA VAL A 46 -19.62 14.27 11.55
C VAL A 46 -18.36 15.10 11.83
N ALA A 47 -17.44 14.59 12.66
CA ALA A 47 -16.19 15.29 12.98
C ALA A 47 -15.19 15.35 11.79
N VAL A 48 -15.41 14.52 10.76
CA VAL A 48 -14.63 14.50 9.52
C VAL A 48 -15.29 15.36 8.45
N GLN A 49 -16.61 15.48 8.45
CA GLN A 49 -17.35 16.32 7.50
C GLN A 49 -16.91 17.80 7.55
N ASP A 50 -16.60 18.31 8.75
CA ASP A 50 -16.08 19.67 8.93
C ASP A 50 -14.71 19.89 8.24
N VAL A 51 -13.91 18.82 8.06
CA VAL A 51 -12.61 18.88 7.38
C VAL A 51 -12.81 19.23 5.90
N TRP A 52 -13.80 18.61 5.25
CA TRP A 52 -14.02 18.78 3.82
C TRP A 52 -14.42 20.21 3.44
N GLY A 53 -15.17 20.89 4.31
CA GLY A 53 -15.55 22.29 4.13
C GLY A 53 -14.35 23.24 4.06
N ILE A 54 -13.23 22.86 4.66
CA ILE A 54 -12.02 23.68 4.70
C ILE A 54 -11.07 23.29 3.55
N CYS A 55 -10.99 22.00 3.19
CA CYS A 55 -10.03 21.50 2.20
C CYS A 55 -10.49 21.62 0.74
N SER A 56 -11.78 21.40 0.45
CA SER A 56 -12.31 21.53 -0.92
C SER A 56 -13.82 21.71 -0.91
N ARG A 57 -14.28 22.83 -1.50
CA ARG A 57 -15.72 23.09 -1.67
C ARG A 57 -16.43 22.01 -2.47
N LYS A 58 -15.72 21.33 -3.39
CA LYS A 58 -16.30 20.24 -4.18
C LYS A 58 -16.56 19.03 -3.30
N LEU A 59 -15.56 18.61 -2.52
CA LEU A 59 -15.69 17.51 -1.55
C LEU A 59 -16.77 17.79 -0.50
N GLN A 60 -16.86 19.04 -0.01
CA GLN A 60 -17.90 19.44 0.95
C GLN A 60 -19.33 19.24 0.43
N LYS A 61 -19.56 19.45 -0.87
CA LYS A 61 -20.90 19.36 -1.49
C LYS A 61 -21.26 17.94 -1.93
N MET A 62 -20.35 16.98 -1.81
CA MET A 62 -20.59 15.61 -2.21
C MET A 62 -21.54 14.89 -1.26
N LYS A 63 -22.11 13.78 -1.73
CA LYS A 63 -22.95 12.91 -0.90
C LYS A 63 -22.17 12.44 0.32
N VAL A 64 -22.78 12.53 1.50
CA VAL A 64 -22.14 12.10 2.76
C VAL A 64 -22.12 10.58 2.88
N ARG A 65 -23.10 9.89 2.29
CA ARG A 65 -23.28 8.43 2.43
C ARG A 65 -22.90 7.70 1.15
N PHE A 66 -21.95 6.77 1.31
CA PHE A 66 -21.58 5.75 0.33
C PHE A 66 -21.63 4.37 1.00
N HIS A 67 -21.86 3.32 0.22
CA HIS A 67 -21.92 1.94 0.74
C HIS A 67 -20.56 1.46 1.27
N SER A 68 -19.47 1.86 0.61
CA SER A 68 -18.11 1.54 1.04
C SER A 68 -17.11 2.63 0.67
N PHE A 69 -15.93 2.56 1.27
CA PHE A 69 -14.81 3.45 0.91
C PHE A 69 -14.34 3.23 -0.53
N LYS A 70 -14.46 2.01 -1.06
CA LYS A 70 -14.15 1.71 -2.46
C LYS A 70 -15.10 2.45 -3.39
N ASP A 71 -16.41 2.44 -3.09
CA ASP A 71 -17.41 3.13 -3.92
C ASP A 71 -17.22 4.64 -3.89
N LEU A 72 -16.85 5.20 -2.74
CA LEU A 72 -16.44 6.61 -2.63
C LEU A 72 -15.23 6.91 -3.51
N LEU A 73 -14.19 6.08 -3.45
CA LEU A 73 -12.96 6.32 -4.21
C LEU A 73 -13.20 6.26 -5.73
N SER A 74 -13.94 5.25 -6.20
CA SER A 74 -14.31 5.13 -7.61
C SER A 74 -15.17 6.29 -8.10
N HIS A 75 -16.03 6.84 -7.24
CA HIS A 75 -16.81 8.03 -7.58
C HIS A 75 -15.94 9.30 -7.61
N LEU A 76 -14.97 9.44 -6.70
CA LEU A 76 -14.05 10.57 -6.73
C LEU A 76 -13.20 10.59 -7.99
N GLU A 77 -12.72 9.42 -8.44
CA GLU A 77 -11.93 9.31 -9.68
C GLU A 77 -12.66 9.84 -10.92
N SER A 78 -14.00 9.77 -10.97
CA SER A 78 -14.77 10.32 -12.09
C SER A 78 -15.19 11.78 -11.91
N GLU A 79 -15.40 12.21 -10.66
CA GLU A 79 -16.04 13.50 -10.38
C GLU A 79 -15.09 14.62 -10.01
N VAL A 80 -13.84 14.37 -9.62
CA VAL A 80 -12.93 15.42 -9.13
C VAL A 80 -11.70 15.61 -10.01
N SER A 81 -11.08 16.79 -9.91
CA SER A 81 -9.81 17.05 -10.57
C SER A 81 -8.68 16.24 -9.91
N GLU A 82 -7.57 16.05 -10.62
CA GLU A 82 -6.37 15.40 -10.04
C GLU A 82 -5.91 16.11 -8.76
N GLY A 83 -5.89 17.45 -8.75
CA GLY A 83 -5.53 18.23 -7.56
C GLY A 83 -6.49 18.04 -6.39
N ASP A 84 -7.81 17.99 -6.63
CA ASP A 84 -8.79 17.67 -5.59
C ASP A 84 -8.61 16.23 -5.07
N PHE A 85 -8.26 15.29 -5.95
CA PHE A 85 -7.99 13.91 -5.56
C PHE A 85 -6.74 13.79 -4.68
N GLU A 86 -5.68 14.53 -4.99
CA GLU A 86 -4.48 14.62 -4.15
C GLU A 86 -4.80 15.21 -2.76
N VAL A 87 -5.59 16.28 -2.71
CA VAL A 87 -6.07 16.89 -1.47
C VAL A 87 -6.90 15.88 -0.68
N PHE A 88 -7.83 15.19 -1.32
CA PHE A 88 -8.61 14.12 -0.71
C PHE A 88 -7.69 13.04 -0.11
N ALA A 89 -6.79 12.47 -0.92
CA ALA A 89 -5.90 11.38 -0.52
C ALA A 89 -5.02 11.75 0.67
N THR A 90 -4.47 12.96 0.68
CA THR A 90 -3.67 13.48 1.78
C THR A 90 -4.50 13.71 3.03
N THR A 91 -5.71 14.26 2.87
CA THR A 91 -6.62 14.56 3.97
C THR A 91 -7.13 13.30 4.66
N VAL A 92 -7.58 12.28 3.91
CA VAL A 92 -8.03 11.01 4.52
C VAL A 92 -6.92 10.31 5.30
N TYR A 93 -5.66 10.39 4.82
CA TYR A 93 -4.52 9.85 5.54
C TYR A 93 -4.30 10.58 6.87
N LEU A 94 -4.39 11.91 6.88
CA LEU A 94 -4.20 12.70 8.09
C LEU A 94 -5.36 12.55 9.08
N VAL A 95 -6.59 12.42 8.59
CA VAL A 95 -7.76 12.06 9.41
C VAL A 95 -7.51 10.73 10.13
N TRP A 96 -7.02 9.72 9.39
CA TRP A 96 -6.67 8.43 9.97
C TRP A 96 -5.54 8.54 11.00
N LYS A 97 -4.49 9.31 10.68
CA LYS A 97 -3.36 9.54 11.58
C LYS A 97 -3.82 10.19 12.90
N ARG A 98 -4.59 11.27 12.82
CA ARG A 98 -5.14 11.96 13.99
C ARG A 98 -6.03 11.06 14.85
N ARG A 99 -6.83 10.20 14.22
CA ARG A 99 -7.60 9.18 14.92
C ARG A 99 -6.68 8.22 15.68
N ASN A 100 -5.58 7.79 15.10
CA ASN A 100 -4.64 6.89 15.77
C ASN A 100 -3.93 7.58 16.95
N GLU A 101 -3.50 8.82 16.78
CA GLU A 101 -2.94 9.62 17.88
C GLU A 101 -3.95 9.77 19.04
N LEU A 102 -5.23 9.97 18.75
CA LEU A 102 -6.27 9.98 19.77
C LEU A 102 -6.39 8.65 20.50
N VAL A 103 -6.38 7.53 19.77
CA VAL A 103 -6.57 6.20 20.36
C VAL A 103 -5.37 5.77 21.20
N PHE A 104 -4.15 5.92 20.66
CA PHE A 104 -2.91 5.39 21.24
C PHE A 104 -2.17 6.40 22.12
N GLU A 105 -2.19 7.69 21.79
CA GLU A 105 -1.46 8.73 22.52
C GLU A 105 -2.36 9.65 23.35
N LYS A 106 -3.69 9.49 23.26
CA LYS A 106 -4.69 10.37 23.89
C LYS A 106 -4.54 11.85 23.50
N LYS A 107 -3.91 12.12 22.36
CA LYS A 107 -3.74 13.47 21.81
C LYS A 107 -4.82 13.74 20.78
N PHE A 108 -5.44 14.92 20.87
CA PHE A 108 -6.40 15.37 19.88
C PHE A 108 -5.92 16.68 19.27
N GLU A 109 -5.20 16.58 18.15
CA GLU A 109 -4.75 17.76 17.42
C GLU A 109 -5.94 18.57 16.86
N ASN A 110 -5.74 19.88 16.71
CA ASN A 110 -6.74 20.78 16.14
C ASN A 110 -6.86 20.59 14.61
N LEU A 111 -8.10 20.65 14.10
CA LEU A 111 -8.46 20.55 12.68
C LEU A 111 -7.67 21.52 11.79
N SER A 112 -7.51 22.78 12.20
CA SER A 112 -6.83 23.81 11.42
C SER A 112 -5.35 23.47 11.21
N LYS A 113 -4.71 22.86 12.22
CA LYS A 113 -3.31 22.40 12.14
C LYS A 113 -3.18 21.19 11.20
N LEU A 114 -4.16 20.27 11.22
CA LEU A 114 -4.20 19.12 10.33
C LEU A 114 -4.23 19.55 8.85
N ILE A 115 -5.03 20.56 8.53
CA ILE A 115 -5.22 21.05 7.17
C ILE A 115 -4.02 21.87 6.70
N TYR A 116 -3.49 22.74 7.56
CA TYR A 116 -2.21 23.40 7.27
C TYR A 116 -1.11 22.35 6.98
N ASN A 117 -1.03 21.30 7.79
CA ASN A 117 -0.11 20.19 7.57
C ASN A 117 -0.40 19.40 6.28
N SER A 118 -1.65 19.31 5.82
CA SER A 118 -1.98 18.61 4.56
C SER A 118 -1.45 19.35 3.35
N TYR A 119 -1.66 20.67 3.29
CA TYR A 119 -1.12 21.50 2.22
C TYR A 119 0.41 21.57 2.26
N GLN A 120 1.00 21.72 3.46
CA GLN A 120 2.46 21.69 3.60
C GLN A 120 3.02 20.34 3.17
N LYS A 121 2.47 19.21 3.62
CA LYS A 121 2.96 17.88 3.20
C LYS A 121 2.82 17.64 1.70
N LEU A 122 1.74 18.11 1.09
CA LEU A 122 1.55 17.99 -0.35
C LEU A 122 2.57 18.85 -1.09
N ARG A 123 2.83 20.08 -0.62
CA ARG A 123 3.88 20.95 -1.13
C ARG A 123 5.26 20.31 -0.96
N ASP A 124 5.64 19.90 0.24
CA ASP A 124 6.91 19.23 0.54
C ASP A 124 7.12 18.00 -0.35
N PHE A 125 6.07 17.21 -0.59
CA PHE A 125 6.12 16.06 -1.49
C PHE A 125 6.37 16.48 -2.95
N LYS A 126 5.63 17.49 -3.44
CA LYS A 126 5.82 18.02 -4.80
C LYS A 126 7.20 18.64 -4.96
N ASP A 127 7.65 19.43 -3.99
CA ASP A 127 8.95 20.09 -3.98
C ASP A 127 10.08 19.06 -3.90
N ALA A 128 9.97 18.02 -3.06
CA ALA A 128 10.97 16.96 -3.00
C ALA A 128 11.07 16.17 -4.32
N ASN A 129 9.94 15.95 -5.00
CA ASN A 129 9.92 15.27 -6.30
C ASN A 129 10.30 16.19 -7.48
N ALA A 130 10.10 17.50 -7.36
CA ALA A 130 10.52 18.50 -8.35
C ALA A 130 12.00 18.91 -8.17
N SER A 131 12.52 18.83 -6.94
CA SER A 131 13.89 19.17 -6.56
C SER A 131 14.88 18.01 -6.73
N CYS A 132 14.54 17.01 -7.55
CA CYS A 132 15.54 16.21 -8.21
C CYS A 132 15.92 16.93 -9.52
N PRO A 133 16.92 17.83 -9.53
CA PRO A 133 17.70 17.94 -10.75
C PRO A 133 18.24 16.54 -11.02
N SER A 134 18.23 16.13 -12.28
CA SER A 134 18.96 14.94 -12.72
C SER A 134 20.40 15.07 -12.22
N ARG A 135 20.68 14.46 -11.07
CA ARG A 135 22.05 14.32 -10.59
C ARG A 135 22.67 13.22 -11.45
N HIS A 136 23.10 13.62 -12.64
CA HIS A 136 24.23 13.02 -13.29
C HIS A 136 25.45 13.24 -12.39
N SER A 137 25.57 12.40 -11.37
CA SER A 137 26.81 12.21 -10.61
C SER A 137 26.75 10.87 -9.90
N ASP A 138 27.40 9.88 -10.51
CA ASP A 138 28.08 8.71 -9.93
C ASP A 138 27.58 8.13 -8.60
N ARG A 139 26.26 8.11 -8.37
CA ARG A 139 25.66 7.03 -7.59
C ARG A 139 25.58 5.84 -8.53
N PRO A 140 25.92 4.61 -8.09
CA PRO A 140 25.39 3.44 -8.77
C PRO A 140 23.88 3.68 -8.83
N GLN A 141 23.34 3.92 -10.03
CA GLN A 141 21.90 4.03 -10.22
C GLN A 141 21.33 2.82 -9.50
N ALA A 142 20.54 3.04 -8.45
CA ALA A 142 19.64 2.01 -8.00
C ALA A 142 18.83 1.68 -9.25
N ALA A 143 19.07 0.50 -9.83
CA ALA A 143 18.57 0.15 -11.14
C ALA A 143 17.06 0.37 -11.14
N GLU A 144 16.61 1.41 -11.83
CA GLU A 144 15.19 1.65 -11.99
C GLU A 144 14.63 0.43 -12.71
N TRP A 145 13.51 -0.10 -12.21
CA TRP A 145 12.94 -1.31 -12.80
C TRP A 145 12.63 -1.05 -14.28
N THR A 146 13.19 -1.86 -15.16
CA THR A 146 12.93 -1.79 -16.60
C THR A 146 12.14 -3.01 -17.05
N PRO A 147 11.20 -2.87 -18.00
CA PRO A 147 10.55 -4.03 -18.59
C PRO A 147 11.59 -4.90 -19.34
N PRO A 148 11.32 -6.21 -19.51
CA PRO A 148 12.17 -7.09 -20.32
C PRO A 148 12.13 -6.69 -21.80
N GLN A 149 13.02 -7.30 -22.61
CA GLN A 149 12.99 -7.16 -24.07
C GLN A 149 11.64 -7.62 -24.66
N VAL A 150 11.34 -7.18 -25.88
CA VAL A 150 10.09 -7.52 -26.60
C VAL A 150 9.84 -9.03 -26.59
N ASN A 151 8.59 -9.44 -26.36
CA ASN A 151 8.17 -10.83 -26.15
C ASN A 151 8.76 -11.52 -24.91
N GLY A 152 9.42 -10.77 -24.02
CA GLY A 152 9.96 -11.26 -22.76
C GLY A 152 8.99 -11.07 -21.60
N PHE A 153 9.22 -11.85 -20.55
CA PHE A 153 8.52 -11.76 -19.27
C PHE A 153 9.53 -11.57 -18.15
N LYS A 154 9.15 -10.82 -17.12
CA LYS A 154 9.98 -10.58 -15.95
C LYS A 154 9.19 -10.94 -14.70
N ALA A 155 9.75 -11.83 -13.89
CA ALA A 155 9.16 -12.25 -12.62
C ALA A 155 10.04 -11.76 -11.46
N ASN A 156 9.46 -10.88 -10.66
CA ASN A 156 10.05 -10.39 -9.42
C ASN A 156 9.52 -11.22 -8.25
N TRP A 157 10.39 -11.70 -7.37
CA TRP A 157 10.00 -12.37 -6.12
C TRP A 157 10.57 -11.67 -4.89
N ASP A 158 9.93 -11.92 -3.76
CA ASP A 158 10.35 -11.46 -2.44
C ASP A 158 9.78 -12.40 -1.37
N ALA A 159 10.48 -12.54 -0.25
CA ALA A 159 10.04 -13.29 0.92
C ALA A 159 10.02 -12.43 2.19
N THR A 160 9.00 -12.67 3.00
CA THR A 160 8.87 -12.07 4.33
C THR A 160 8.94 -13.16 5.39
N ILE A 161 9.54 -12.87 6.53
CA ILE A 161 9.70 -13.82 7.64
C ILE A 161 8.94 -13.31 8.86
N ASP A 162 8.10 -14.16 9.42
CA ASP A 162 7.56 -14.04 10.77
C ASP A 162 8.32 -14.99 11.70
N ARG A 163 9.27 -14.43 12.45
CA ARG A 163 10.10 -15.18 13.40
C ARG A 163 9.30 -15.71 14.58
N SER A 164 8.23 -15.02 14.98
CA SER A 164 7.42 -15.41 16.14
C SER A 164 6.58 -16.65 15.87
N MET A 165 6.11 -16.79 14.64
CA MET A 165 5.28 -17.91 14.21
C MET A 165 6.04 -18.98 13.40
N CYS A 166 7.34 -18.79 13.16
CA CYS A 166 8.14 -19.61 12.24
C CYS A 166 7.47 -19.77 10.87
N LYS A 167 6.98 -18.66 10.32
CA LYS A 167 6.30 -18.63 9.03
C LYS A 167 7.02 -17.72 8.06
N ILE A 168 6.88 -18.04 6.79
CA ILE A 168 7.29 -17.18 5.71
C ILE A 168 6.10 -16.84 4.82
N GLY A 169 6.07 -15.61 4.34
CA GLY A 169 5.19 -15.15 3.26
C GLY A 169 6.01 -14.98 1.99
N ILE A 170 5.48 -15.43 0.86
CA ILE A 170 6.11 -15.35 -0.46
C ILE A 170 5.24 -14.47 -1.36
N GLY A 171 5.86 -13.52 -2.05
CA GLY A 171 5.25 -12.73 -3.10
C GLY A 171 5.96 -12.95 -4.43
N VAL A 172 5.18 -13.06 -5.52
CA VAL A 172 5.71 -13.05 -6.89
C VAL A 172 4.84 -12.15 -7.75
N VAL A 173 5.47 -11.36 -8.61
CA VAL A 173 4.82 -10.49 -9.60
C VAL A 173 5.44 -10.74 -10.97
N VAL A 174 4.62 -11.07 -11.96
CA VAL A 174 5.06 -11.32 -13.34
C VAL A 174 4.52 -10.23 -14.25
N ARG A 175 5.40 -9.61 -15.05
CA ARG A 175 5.06 -8.58 -16.04
C ARG A 175 5.58 -8.95 -17.43
N ASN A 176 4.93 -8.47 -18.49
CA ASN A 176 5.42 -8.58 -19.86
C ASN A 176 6.35 -7.40 -20.24
N TRP A 177 6.83 -7.40 -21.49
CA TRP A 177 7.69 -6.35 -22.08
C TRP A 177 7.05 -4.95 -22.16
N GLU A 178 5.73 -4.84 -22.06
CA GLU A 178 5.03 -3.54 -21.95
C GLU A 178 4.94 -3.05 -20.49
N GLY A 179 5.47 -3.81 -19.53
CA GLY A 179 5.31 -3.55 -18.10
C GLY A 179 3.94 -3.92 -17.54
N LYS A 180 3.05 -4.52 -18.35
CA LYS A 180 1.71 -4.93 -17.92
C LYS A 180 1.79 -6.14 -17.02
N LEU A 181 0.95 -6.14 -15.98
CA LEU A 181 0.83 -7.24 -15.04
C LEU A 181 0.19 -8.46 -15.72
N ILE A 182 0.89 -9.60 -15.69
CA ILE A 182 0.43 -10.86 -16.26
C ILE A 182 -0.08 -11.80 -15.17
N ALA A 183 0.66 -11.90 -14.07
CA ALA A 183 0.28 -12.76 -12.95
C ALA A 183 0.85 -12.24 -11.63
N THR A 184 0.20 -12.63 -10.53
CA THR A 184 0.74 -12.50 -9.19
C THR A 184 0.53 -13.79 -8.42
N MET A 185 1.39 -14.06 -7.45
CA MET A 185 1.21 -15.16 -6.52
C MET A 185 1.50 -14.69 -5.10
N ARG A 186 0.68 -15.20 -4.18
CA ARG A 186 0.94 -15.20 -2.75
C ARG A 186 1.01 -16.64 -2.27
N SER A 187 2.03 -16.97 -1.49
CA SER A 187 2.10 -18.23 -0.77
C SER A 187 2.56 -18.01 0.67
N GLN A 188 2.28 -18.96 1.55
CA GLN A 188 2.83 -18.98 2.90
C GLN A 188 3.25 -20.40 3.25
N ARG A 189 4.29 -20.54 4.08
CA ARG A 189 4.77 -21.84 4.54
C ARG A 189 5.34 -21.72 5.94
N THR A 190 5.11 -22.73 6.78
CA THR A 190 5.87 -22.90 8.02
C THR A 190 7.29 -23.32 7.65
N LEU A 191 8.28 -22.51 8.04
CA LEU A 191 9.68 -22.73 7.70
C LEU A 191 10.57 -22.11 8.76
N PHE A 192 11.76 -22.69 8.96
CA PHE A 192 12.77 -22.08 9.81
C PHE A 192 13.05 -20.64 9.33
N PRO A 193 13.11 -19.63 10.23
CA PRO A 193 13.12 -18.21 9.87
C PRO A 193 14.51 -17.73 9.39
N GLU A 194 14.98 -18.32 8.29
CA GLU A 194 16.22 -17.99 7.62
C GLU A 194 15.95 -17.25 6.31
N ALA A 195 16.53 -16.06 6.15
CA ALA A 195 16.34 -15.18 5.01
C ALA A 195 16.70 -15.85 3.67
N LYS A 196 17.91 -16.42 3.58
CA LYS A 196 18.38 -17.08 2.36
C LYS A 196 17.45 -18.20 1.91
N LEU A 197 16.96 -19.01 2.85
CA LEU A 197 16.05 -20.12 2.55
C LEU A 197 14.66 -19.63 2.13
N ALA A 198 14.13 -18.60 2.79
CA ALA A 198 12.85 -17.99 2.44
C ALA A 198 12.88 -17.43 1.01
N GLU A 199 13.96 -16.75 0.67
CA GLU A 199 14.21 -16.13 -0.64
C GLU A 199 14.44 -17.16 -1.74
N ALA A 200 15.24 -18.21 -1.46
CA ALA A 200 15.39 -19.34 -2.38
C ALA A 200 14.04 -20.03 -2.67
N LEU A 201 13.18 -20.15 -1.65
CA LEU A 201 11.85 -20.71 -1.85
C LEU A 201 10.93 -19.77 -2.65
N ALA A 202 11.04 -18.46 -2.45
CA ALA A 202 10.32 -17.47 -3.25
C ALA A 202 10.75 -17.53 -4.72
N ALA A 203 12.05 -17.62 -5.01
CA ALA A 203 12.58 -17.82 -6.35
C ALA A 203 12.05 -19.12 -6.99
N LEU A 204 12.09 -20.25 -6.25
CA LEU A 204 11.54 -21.52 -6.73
C LEU A 204 10.04 -21.40 -7.08
N LYS A 205 9.27 -20.72 -6.22
CA LYS A 205 7.85 -20.48 -6.45
C LYS A 205 7.63 -19.63 -7.70
N ALA A 206 8.44 -18.60 -7.93
CA ALA A 206 8.36 -17.79 -9.15
C ALA A 206 8.57 -18.64 -10.41
N VAL A 207 9.59 -19.51 -10.42
CA VAL A 207 9.85 -20.43 -11.54
C VAL A 207 8.68 -21.38 -11.79
N ILE A 208 8.14 -21.99 -10.73
CA ILE A 208 6.99 -22.91 -10.84
C ILE A 208 5.78 -22.19 -11.44
N LEU A 209 5.50 -20.96 -10.98
CA LEU A 209 4.40 -20.15 -11.51
C LEU A 209 4.60 -19.89 -13.01
N CYS A 210 5.78 -19.40 -13.41
CA CYS A 210 6.08 -19.11 -14.80
C CYS A 210 6.00 -20.36 -15.69
N LYS A 211 6.44 -21.52 -15.18
CA LYS A 211 6.33 -22.81 -15.88
C LYS A 211 4.87 -23.23 -16.06
N HIS A 212 4.02 -23.09 -15.04
CA HIS A 212 2.59 -23.40 -15.15
C HIS A 212 1.87 -22.49 -16.14
N LEU A 213 2.30 -21.24 -16.24
CA LEU A 213 1.79 -20.28 -17.23
C LEU A 213 2.40 -20.46 -18.63
N GLN A 214 3.28 -21.45 -18.82
CA GLN A 214 3.96 -21.74 -20.09
C GLN A 214 4.71 -20.52 -20.66
N LEU A 215 5.19 -19.64 -19.79
CA LEU A 215 5.93 -18.45 -20.21
C LEU A 215 7.33 -18.84 -20.68
N GLN A 216 7.75 -18.26 -21.78
CA GLN A 216 9.08 -18.40 -22.37
C GLN A 216 9.82 -17.05 -22.26
N ASN A 217 11.15 -17.04 -22.44
CA ASN A 217 11.96 -15.81 -22.41
C ASN A 217 11.79 -15.01 -21.09
N LEU A 218 12.16 -15.66 -19.97
CA LEU A 218 11.93 -15.18 -18.61
C LEU A 218 13.18 -14.56 -18.00
N ILE A 219 13.02 -13.38 -17.42
CA ILE A 219 13.99 -12.76 -16.51
C ILE A 219 13.50 -12.94 -15.09
N LEU A 220 14.37 -13.46 -14.23
CA LEU A 220 14.14 -13.67 -12.82
C LEU A 220 14.91 -12.60 -12.03
N GLU A 221 14.21 -11.78 -11.24
CA GLU A 221 14.79 -10.76 -10.36
C GLU A 221 14.35 -10.90 -8.89
N GLY A 222 15.32 -10.95 -7.97
CA GLY A 222 15.13 -10.87 -6.53
C GLY A 222 16.23 -10.03 -5.89
N ASP A 223 16.00 -9.56 -4.67
CA ASP A 223 16.90 -8.65 -3.96
C ASP A 223 18.01 -9.36 -3.16
N THR A 224 17.96 -10.69 -3.11
CA THR A 224 18.90 -11.51 -2.33
C THR A 224 20.05 -12.00 -3.19
N LEU A 225 21.15 -11.23 -3.20
CA LEU A 225 22.34 -11.48 -4.01
C LEU A 225 22.87 -12.91 -3.88
N ASN A 226 22.95 -13.46 -2.67
CA ASN A 226 23.46 -14.81 -2.43
C ASN A 226 22.60 -15.88 -3.13
N VAL A 227 21.28 -15.71 -3.17
CA VAL A 227 20.37 -16.64 -3.84
C VAL A 227 20.55 -16.53 -5.35
N VAL A 228 20.66 -15.31 -5.88
CA VAL A 228 20.90 -15.07 -7.31
C VAL A 228 22.24 -15.65 -7.74
N GLN A 229 23.29 -15.48 -6.94
CA GLN A 229 24.61 -16.06 -7.19
C GLN A 229 24.57 -17.59 -7.14
N ASP A 230 23.93 -18.19 -6.14
CA ASP A 230 23.79 -19.65 -6.05
C ASP A 230 23.01 -20.24 -7.23
N ILE A 231 21.99 -19.54 -7.74
CA ILE A 231 21.21 -19.95 -8.92
C ILE A 231 22.04 -19.86 -10.20
N ASN A 232 22.86 -18.82 -10.33
CA ASN A 232 23.69 -18.58 -11.52
C ASN A 232 25.03 -19.31 -11.46
N ALA A 233 25.42 -19.87 -10.32
CA ALA A 233 26.63 -20.64 -10.19
C ALA A 233 26.53 -21.91 -11.05
N GLU A 234 27.45 -22.07 -12.00
CA GLU A 234 27.63 -23.33 -12.70
C GLU A 234 27.98 -24.41 -11.68
N ARG A 235 27.19 -25.48 -11.61
CA ARG A 235 27.59 -26.67 -10.86
C ARG A 235 28.87 -27.20 -11.49
N ARG A 236 29.99 -27.12 -10.77
CA ARG A 236 31.06 -28.10 -10.92
C ARG A 236 30.52 -29.37 -10.30
N ASP A 237 30.11 -30.30 -11.14
CA ASP A 237 29.66 -31.64 -10.75
C ASP A 237 30.69 -32.33 -9.83
#